data_AF-A0A9R1FSF1-F1
#
_entry.id   AF-A0A9R1FSF1-F1
#
_cell.length_a   1.000
_cell.length_b   1.000
_cell.length_c   1.000
_cell.angle_alpha   90.00
_cell.angle_beta   90.00
_cell.angle_gamma   90.00
#
_symmetry.space_group_name_H-M   'P 1'
#
loop_
_entity.id
_entity.type
_entity.pdbx_description
1 polymer ?
#
loop_
_entity_poly.entity_id
_entity_poly.type
_entity_poly.pdbx_seq_one_letter_code
_entity_poly.pdbx_strand_id
1 'polypeptide(L)'
;MDNTAVASYSVPRGSQVVLSRIGLGRNPRVWAGPLGFWPERHLAGDDATVALSEPELRFVSFSTGRRGCPGIAPGTLFTVMLFARLLQRFTWSLPPGVDGVCPRSSPTWDSTRSRSSFESEADEPVKLLESWRSASAWS
;
A
#
# COMPACT_ATOMS: atom_id res chain seq x y z
N MET A 1 23.80 -20.00 -9.67
CA MET A 1 23.45 -18.69 -9.05
C MET A 1 24.78 -18.06 -8.79
N ASP A 2 25.12 -17.09 -9.62
CA ASP A 2 26.47 -16.62 -9.84
C ASP A 2 26.51 -15.10 -9.59
N ASN A 3 27.70 -14.53 -9.43
CA ASN A 3 27.84 -13.09 -9.19
C ASN A 3 27.21 -12.30 -10.34
N THR A 4 26.37 -11.32 -10.02
CA THR A 4 25.57 -10.56 -11.00
C THR A 4 25.59 -9.08 -10.65
N ALA A 5 25.52 -8.18 -11.65
CA ALA A 5 25.41 -6.75 -11.42
C ALA A 5 23.97 -6.24 -11.64
N VAL A 6 23.51 -5.33 -10.78
CA VAL A 6 22.18 -4.68 -10.86
C VAL A 6 22.33 -3.17 -10.68
N ALA A 7 21.87 -2.38 -11.66
CA ALA A 7 21.80 -0.91 -11.58
C ALA A 7 23.09 -0.22 -11.08
N SER A 8 24.27 -0.72 -11.48
CA SER A 8 25.64 -0.35 -11.06
C SER A 8 26.23 -1.03 -9.81
N TYR A 9 25.47 -1.87 -9.10
CA TYR A 9 25.94 -2.61 -7.92
C TYR A 9 26.27 -4.06 -8.24
N SER A 10 27.38 -4.59 -7.71
CA SER A 10 27.71 -6.02 -7.79
C SER A 10 27.05 -6.79 -6.65
N VAL A 11 26.25 -7.80 -6.99
CA VAL A 11 25.54 -8.69 -6.06
C VAL A 11 26.27 -10.03 -6.02
N PRO A 12 26.90 -10.39 -4.89
CA PRO A 12 27.62 -11.65 -4.77
C PRO A 12 26.66 -12.84 -4.72
N ARG A 13 27.21 -14.02 -5.06
CA ARG A 13 26.50 -15.30 -4.93
C ARG A 13 26.01 -15.50 -3.50
N GLY A 14 24.75 -15.93 -3.36
CA GLY A 14 24.13 -16.22 -2.07
C GLY A 14 23.41 -15.03 -1.44
N SER A 15 23.45 -13.84 -2.04
CA SER A 15 22.64 -12.71 -1.58
C SER A 15 21.15 -12.93 -1.75
N GLN A 16 20.36 -12.43 -0.79
CA GLN A 16 18.92 -12.34 -0.88
C GLN A 16 18.52 -10.96 -1.41
N VAL A 17 17.70 -10.93 -2.46
CA VAL A 17 17.20 -9.70 -3.06
C VAL A 17 15.70 -9.60 -2.78
N VAL A 18 15.30 -8.53 -2.11
CA VAL A 18 13.89 -8.27 -1.76
C VAL A 18 13.42 -7.02 -2.47
N LEU A 19 12.35 -7.15 -3.27
CA LEU A 19 11.72 -6.01 -3.92
C LEU A 19 10.65 -5.40 -2.99
N SER A 20 10.76 -4.09 -2.74
CA SER A 20 9.75 -3.35 -1.98
C SER A 20 8.50 -3.13 -2.84
N ARG A 21 7.49 -3.99 -2.65
CA ARG A 21 6.17 -3.86 -3.31
C ARG A 21 5.47 -2.55 -2.96
N ILE A 22 5.55 -2.14 -1.69
CA ILE A 22 4.95 -0.90 -1.21
C ILE A 22 5.66 0.32 -1.80
N GLY A 23 7.01 0.30 -1.82
CA GLY A 23 7.79 1.40 -2.35
C GLY A 23 7.53 1.63 -3.83
N LEU A 24 7.38 0.55 -4.60
CA LEU A 24 7.09 0.60 -6.03
C LEU A 24 5.69 1.19 -6.32
N GLY A 25 4.65 0.68 -5.64
CA GLY A 25 3.28 1.15 -5.83
C GLY A 25 2.98 2.54 -5.26
N ARG A 26 3.87 3.10 -4.41
CA ARG A 26 3.73 4.43 -3.81
C ARG A 26 4.80 5.42 -4.28
N ASN A 27 5.55 5.09 -5.33
CA ASN A 27 6.62 5.94 -5.81
C ASN A 27 6.05 7.19 -6.53
N PRO A 28 6.28 8.42 -6.03
CA PRO A 28 5.76 9.64 -6.65
C PRO A 28 6.39 9.95 -8.01
N ARG A 29 7.53 9.33 -8.35
CA ARG A 29 8.16 9.46 -9.67
C ARG A 29 7.43 8.66 -10.76
N VAL A 30 6.63 7.67 -10.36
CA VAL A 30 5.90 6.76 -11.26
C VAL A 30 4.39 7.03 -11.20
N TRP A 31 3.88 7.38 -10.02
CA TRP A 31 2.45 7.59 -9.76
C TRP A 31 2.18 9.04 -9.37
N ALA A 32 1.26 9.70 -10.07
CA ALA A 32 0.68 10.95 -9.61
C ALA A 32 -0.26 10.69 -8.42
N GLY A 33 -0.08 11.41 -7.31
CA GLY A 33 -0.90 11.24 -6.10
C GLY A 33 -0.88 9.81 -5.51
N PRO A 34 0.29 9.21 -5.24
CA PRO A 34 0.45 7.78 -4.93
C PRO A 34 -0.29 7.27 -3.68
N LEU A 35 -0.66 8.19 -2.78
CA LEU A 35 -1.34 7.86 -1.53
C LEU A 35 -2.87 7.88 -1.66
N GLY A 36 -3.40 8.53 -2.69
CA GLY A 36 -4.82 8.55 -2.94
C GLY A 36 -5.32 7.27 -3.59
N PHE A 37 -6.59 6.95 -3.37
CA PHE A 37 -7.26 5.85 -4.06
C PHE A 37 -7.97 6.37 -5.31
N TRP A 38 -7.33 6.20 -6.48
CA TRP A 38 -7.83 6.68 -7.79
C TRP A 38 -7.94 5.54 -8.80
N PRO A 39 -8.96 4.66 -8.75
CA PRO A 39 -9.07 3.48 -9.62
C PRO A 39 -8.93 3.79 -11.11
N GLU A 40 -9.42 4.95 -11.54
CA GLU A 40 -9.50 5.42 -12.91
C GLU A 40 -8.11 5.56 -13.55
N ARG A 41 -7.05 5.72 -12.74
CA ARG A 41 -5.66 5.81 -13.23
C ARG A 41 -5.19 4.56 -13.99
N HIS A 42 -5.88 3.43 -13.81
CA HIS A 42 -5.58 2.17 -14.49
C HIS A 42 -6.43 1.97 -15.76
N LEU A 43 -7.40 2.85 -16.01
CA LEU A 43 -8.26 2.85 -17.19
C LEU A 43 -7.63 3.76 -18.25
N ALA A 44 -6.64 3.26 -19.00
CA ALA A 44 -5.95 4.05 -20.02
C ALA A 44 -6.67 3.98 -21.39
N GLY A 45 -7.64 4.87 -21.61
CA GLY A 45 -8.36 5.00 -22.88
C GLY A 45 -9.55 4.04 -23.04
N ASP A 46 -10.36 4.28 -24.08
CA ASP A 46 -11.67 3.62 -24.28
C ASP A 46 -11.59 2.09 -24.50
N ASP A 47 -10.39 1.55 -24.80
CA ASP A 47 -10.12 0.12 -25.03
C ASP A 47 -9.11 -0.50 -24.03
N ALA A 48 -8.84 0.15 -22.89
CA ALA A 48 -7.87 -0.37 -21.92
C ALA A 48 -8.31 -1.69 -21.29
N THR A 49 -7.64 -2.78 -21.66
CA THR A 49 -7.75 -4.05 -20.94
C THR A 49 -6.94 -3.96 -19.64
N VAL A 50 -7.63 -3.90 -18.50
CA VAL A 50 -6.97 -3.89 -17.18
C VAL A 50 -6.46 -5.30 -16.87
N ALA A 51 -5.15 -5.48 -16.90
CA ALA A 51 -4.49 -6.72 -16.50
C ALA A 51 -3.85 -6.58 -15.11
N LEU A 52 -3.93 -7.64 -14.28
CA LEU A 52 -3.21 -7.69 -13.00
C LEU A 52 -1.71 -8.00 -13.16
N SER A 53 -1.28 -8.28 -14.38
CA SER A 53 0.13 -8.39 -14.78
C SER A 53 0.56 -7.07 -15.41
N GLU A 54 1.59 -6.45 -14.86
CA GLU A 54 2.09 -5.15 -15.29
C GLU A 54 3.47 -5.34 -15.96
N PRO A 55 3.59 -5.13 -17.29
CA PRO A 55 4.82 -5.41 -18.03
C PRO A 55 5.94 -4.42 -17.73
N GLU A 56 5.61 -3.18 -17.36
CA GLU A 56 6.57 -2.12 -17.04
C GLU A 56 7.05 -2.18 -15.58
N LEU A 57 6.51 -3.11 -14.79
CA LEU A 57 6.80 -3.27 -13.37
C LEU A 57 6.61 -1.98 -12.58
N ARG A 58 5.62 -1.15 -12.94
CA ARG A 58 5.26 0.05 -12.16
C ARG A 58 4.65 -0.30 -10.79
N PHE A 59 4.14 -1.52 -10.66
CA PHE A 59 3.79 -2.20 -9.42
C PHE A 59 3.91 -3.71 -9.61
N VAL A 60 3.95 -4.48 -8.50
CA VAL A 60 4.07 -5.95 -8.56
C VAL A 60 3.07 -6.60 -7.61
N SER A 61 1.97 -7.10 -8.18
CA SER A 61 0.92 -7.84 -7.44
C SER A 61 1.25 -9.34 -7.36
N PHE A 62 1.50 -9.96 -8.50
CA PHE A 62 1.70 -11.42 -8.61
C PHE A 62 3.13 -11.83 -8.98
N SER A 63 4.12 -10.93 -8.85
CA SER A 63 5.48 -11.17 -9.36
C SER A 63 5.51 -11.36 -10.89
N THR A 64 6.70 -11.53 -11.47
CA THR A 64 6.89 -11.78 -12.91
C THR A 64 8.03 -12.76 -13.16
N GLY A 65 8.18 -13.20 -14.40
CA GLY A 65 9.25 -14.09 -14.85
C GLY A 65 9.17 -15.49 -14.24
N ARG A 66 10.33 -16.13 -14.06
CA ARG A 66 10.42 -17.53 -13.58
C ARG A 66 9.91 -17.74 -12.14
N ARG A 67 9.70 -16.66 -11.38
CA ARG A 67 9.16 -16.66 -10.01
C ARG A 67 7.81 -15.93 -9.94
N GLY A 68 7.13 -15.76 -11.06
CA GLY A 68 5.76 -15.27 -11.12
C GLY A 68 4.82 -16.23 -10.40
N CYS A 69 3.78 -15.70 -9.75
CA CYS A 69 2.74 -16.52 -9.15
C CYS A 69 2.01 -17.29 -10.26
N PRO A 70 1.94 -18.63 -10.18
CA PRO A 70 1.18 -19.42 -11.16
C PRO A 70 -0.33 -19.17 -11.05
N GLY A 71 -0.79 -18.57 -9.94
CA GLY A 71 -2.19 -18.31 -9.65
C GLY A 71 -2.75 -16.99 -10.17
N ILE A 72 -2.09 -16.31 -11.12
CA ILE A 72 -2.58 -15.02 -11.66
C ILE A 72 -3.99 -15.17 -12.23
N ALA A 73 -4.19 -16.09 -13.17
CA ALA A 73 -5.48 -16.30 -13.83
C ALA A 73 -6.59 -16.70 -12.84
N PRO A 74 -6.46 -17.77 -12.02
CA PRO A 74 -7.51 -18.15 -11.07
C PRO A 74 -7.71 -17.09 -9.98
N GLY A 75 -6.64 -16.47 -9.47
CA GLY A 75 -6.73 -15.42 -8.45
C GLY A 75 -7.47 -14.18 -8.96
N THR A 76 -7.21 -13.77 -10.20
CA THR A 76 -7.94 -12.68 -10.86
C THR A 76 -9.42 -13.04 -10.98
N LEU A 77 -9.73 -14.23 -11.51
CA LEU A 77 -11.09 -14.69 -11.72
C LEU A 77 -11.90 -14.71 -10.41
N PHE A 78 -11.37 -15.33 -9.35
CA PHE A 78 -12.06 -15.38 -8.06
C PHE A 78 -12.24 -14.00 -7.43
N THR A 79 -11.24 -13.13 -7.51
CA THR A 79 -11.32 -11.77 -6.95
C THR A 79 -12.39 -10.95 -7.67
N VAL A 80 -12.40 -10.98 -9.01
CA VAL A 80 -13.37 -10.25 -9.83
C VAL A 80 -14.78 -10.79 -9.60
N MET A 81 -14.98 -12.11 -9.60
CA MET A 81 -16.30 -12.69 -9.36
C MET A 81 -16.82 -12.38 -7.95
N LEU A 82 -15.97 -12.51 -6.93
CA LEU A 82 -16.34 -12.17 -5.56
C LEU A 82 -16.74 -10.70 -5.47
N PHE A 83 -15.92 -9.80 -6.01
CA PHE A 83 -16.18 -8.37 -5.97
C PHE A 83 -17.47 -8.01 -6.72
N ALA A 84 -17.69 -8.56 -7.91
CA ALA A 84 -18.92 -8.35 -8.68
C ALA A 84 -20.17 -8.80 -7.90
N ARG A 85 -20.11 -9.95 -7.22
CA ARG A 85 -21.23 -10.45 -6.41
C ARG A 85 -21.50 -9.58 -5.19
N LEU A 86 -20.45 -9.10 -4.54
CA LEU A 86 -20.57 -8.18 -3.43
C LEU A 86 -21.25 -6.87 -3.89
N LEU A 87 -20.77 -6.26 -4.97
CA LEU A 87 -21.34 -5.03 -5.53
C LEU A 87 -22.81 -5.19 -5.96
N GLN A 88 -23.18 -6.36 -6.50
CA GLN A 88 -24.53 -6.63 -6.97
C GLN A 88 -25.56 -6.77 -5.82
N ARG A 89 -25.13 -7.26 -4.66
CA ARG A 89 -26.04 -7.65 -3.58
C ARG A 89 -26.03 -6.73 -2.37
N PHE A 90 -24.97 -5.94 -2.19
CA PHE A 90 -24.80 -5.11 -1.01
C PHE A 90 -24.63 -3.64 -1.38
N THR A 91 -25.16 -2.78 -0.53
CA THR A 91 -24.85 -1.35 -0.52
C THR A 91 -24.13 -1.06 0.79
N TRP A 92 -22.90 -0.54 0.71
CA TRP A 92 -22.13 -0.20 1.90
C TRP A 92 -22.24 1.29 2.19
N SER A 93 -22.49 1.58 3.45
CA SER A 93 -22.37 2.90 4.04
C SER A 93 -21.57 2.78 5.34
N LEU A 94 -21.01 3.89 5.79
CA LEU A 94 -20.37 3.93 7.10
C LEU A 94 -21.46 3.90 8.19
N PRO A 95 -21.19 3.26 9.35
CA PRO A 95 -22.08 3.35 10.50
C PRO A 95 -22.27 4.81 10.95
N PRO A 96 -23.40 5.14 11.61
CA PRO A 96 -23.62 6.48 12.15
C PRO A 96 -22.48 6.90 13.08
N GLY A 97 -21.96 8.11 12.89
CA GLY A 97 -20.87 8.67 13.71
C GLY A 97 -19.45 8.24 13.31
N VAL A 98 -19.26 7.61 12.14
CA VAL A 98 -17.94 7.29 11.59
C VAL A 98 -17.68 8.15 10.35
N ASP A 99 -16.72 9.07 10.45
CA ASP A 99 -16.40 10.02 9.37
C ASP A 99 -15.38 9.49 8.35
N GLY A 100 -14.75 8.34 8.63
CA GLY A 100 -13.79 7.72 7.71
C GLY A 100 -13.16 6.45 8.25
N VAL A 101 -12.67 5.62 7.33
CA VAL A 101 -11.88 4.43 7.67
C VAL A 101 -10.42 4.80 7.50
N CYS A 102 -9.65 4.80 8.58
CA CYS A 102 -8.20 4.93 8.50
C CYS A 102 -7.60 3.57 8.07
N PRO A 103 -7.03 3.43 6.87
CA PRO A 103 -6.41 2.19 6.45
C PRO A 103 -5.08 2.04 7.22
N ARG A 104 -5.14 1.44 8.40
CA ARG A 104 -3.94 1.16 9.21
C ARG A 104 -3.09 0.13 8.46
N SER A 105 -1.98 0.56 7.85
CA SER A 105 -0.96 -0.39 7.42
C SER A 105 -0.20 -0.87 8.66
N SER A 106 -0.46 -2.09 9.13
CA SER A 106 0.42 -2.73 10.10
C SER A 106 1.80 -2.91 9.45
N PRO A 107 2.89 -2.38 10.05
CA PRO A 107 4.23 -2.70 9.59
C PRO A 107 4.52 -4.16 9.95
N THR A 108 4.25 -5.08 9.03
CA THR A 108 4.42 -6.53 9.29
C THR A 108 5.87 -6.99 9.26
N TRP A 109 6.84 -6.10 8.96
CA TRP A 109 8.25 -6.47 8.85
C TRP A 109 9.20 -5.78 9.84
N ASP A 110 8.69 -4.94 10.75
CA ASP A 110 9.56 -4.36 11.78
C ASP A 110 9.99 -5.43 12.79
N SER A 111 11.15 -6.05 12.55
CA SER A 111 11.81 -7.02 13.44
C SER A 111 12.23 -6.43 14.79
N THR A 112 11.97 -5.14 15.03
CA THR A 112 12.32 -4.42 16.25
C THR A 112 11.15 -4.20 17.20
N ARG A 113 9.95 -4.75 16.92
CA ARG A 113 8.90 -4.84 17.94
C ARG A 113 9.21 -5.96 18.93
N SER A 114 10.22 -5.70 19.77
CA SER A 114 10.32 -6.35 21.06
C SER A 114 9.06 -6.05 21.87
N ARG A 115 8.68 -7.06 22.65
CA ARG A 115 7.44 -7.21 23.37
C ARG A 115 7.39 -6.24 24.56
N SER A 116 6.99 -4.99 24.35
CA SER A 116 6.53 -4.03 25.37
C SER A 116 5.99 -2.80 24.60
N SER A 117 4.79 -2.26 24.79
CA SER A 117 3.90 -2.26 25.93
C SER A 117 2.46 -2.41 25.46
N PHE A 118 1.72 -3.23 26.19
CA PHE A 118 0.31 -3.00 26.44
C PHE A 118 0.26 -1.98 27.58
N GLU A 119 0.25 -0.70 27.25
CA GLU A 119 -0.09 0.43 28.14
C GLU A 119 -0.89 1.36 27.20
N SER A 120 -2.22 1.45 27.32
CA SER A 120 -2.88 2.35 28.28
C SER A 120 -2.17 3.70 28.31
N GLU A 121 -2.55 4.60 27.41
CA GLU A 121 -2.80 6.00 27.77
C GLU A 121 -3.60 6.62 26.63
N ALA A 122 -4.91 6.66 26.83
CA ALA A 122 -5.72 7.71 26.24
C ALA A 122 -5.28 9.05 26.84
N ASP A 123 -5.44 10.13 26.06
CA ASP A 123 -5.30 11.54 26.45
C ASP A 123 -3.90 12.20 26.46
N GLU A 124 -3.92 13.41 25.89
CA GLU A 124 -2.91 14.49 25.85
C GLU A 124 -1.62 14.26 25.04
N PRO A 125 -1.49 14.93 23.86
CA PRO A 125 -0.87 16.26 23.88
C PRO A 125 -1.34 17.20 22.75
N VAL A 126 -2.63 17.53 22.69
CA VAL A 126 -3.14 18.62 21.83
C VAL A 126 -3.57 19.85 22.65
N LYS A 127 -3.85 19.69 23.95
CA LYS A 127 -4.23 20.81 24.83
C LYS A 127 -3.05 21.65 25.34
N LEU A 128 -1.82 21.17 25.23
CA LEU A 128 -0.62 21.95 25.58
C LEU A 128 -0.13 22.86 24.43
N LEU A 129 -0.62 22.67 23.20
CA LEU A 129 -0.28 23.55 22.07
C LEU A 129 -1.25 24.74 21.93
N GLU A 130 -2.40 24.69 22.59
CA GLU A 130 -3.40 25.77 22.59
C GLU A 130 -3.24 26.71 23.80
N SER A 131 -2.68 26.27 24.94
CA SER A 131 -2.43 27.17 26.09
C SER A 131 -1.26 28.15 25.87
N TRP A 132 -0.32 27.83 24.97
CA TRP A 132 0.78 28.74 24.60
C TRP A 132 0.40 29.81 23.55
N ARG A 133 -0.73 29.64 22.85
CA ARG A 133 -1.23 30.62 21.86
C ARG A 133 -2.13 31.70 22.47
N SER A 134 -2.64 31.50 23.69
CA SER A 134 -3.41 32.52 24.43
C SER A 134 -2.58 33.38 25.38
N ALA A 135 -1.27 33.16 25.50
CA ALA A 135 -0.39 33.91 26.41
C ALA A 135 0.58 34.89 25.71
N SER A 136 0.53 35.02 24.38
CA SER A 136 1.46 35.86 23.59
C SER A 136 0.79 36.84 22.63
N ALA A 137 -0.53 37.03 22.74
CA ALA A 137 -1.25 38.09 22.07
C ALA A 137 -2.00 38.90 23.13
N TRP A 138 -1.32 39.91 23.67
CA TRP A 138 -1.80 41.22 24.16
C TRP A 138 -0.73 41.78 25.13
N SER A 139 0.29 42.38 24.52
CA SER A 139 1.07 43.49 25.08
C SER A 139 1.35 44.45 23.94
#